data_AF-A0A838IEK3-F1
#
_entry.id   AF-A0A838IEK3-F1
#
_cell.length_a   1.000
_cell.length_b   1.000
_cell.length_c   1.000
_cell.angle_alpha   90.00
_cell.angle_beta   90.00
_cell.angle_gamma   90.00
#
_symmetry.space_group_name_H-M   'P 1'
#
loop_
_entity.id
_entity.type
_entity.pdbx_description
1 polymer ?
#
loop_
_entity_poly.entity_id
_entity_poly.type
_entity_poly.pdbx_seq_one_letter_code
_entity_poly.pdbx_strand_id
1 'polypeptide(L)'
;MNTRLFWKALGVQAALVLTLFAVLVALPLDEDFFEDYGFVTGPAAWLACSFLTSRLLSLPTPFVVFAAVAGGVAGGIVFAVAGHWAGMAAALLVFGASCSGYDAAVDEAGSPSAQSE
;
A
#
# COMPACT_ATOMS: atom_id res chain seq x y z
N MET A 1 11.79 -1.26 13.95
CA MET A 1 11.49 -1.45 12.51
C MET A 1 11.78 -2.89 12.15
N ASN A 2 10.76 -3.68 11.77
CA ASN A 2 10.96 -5.07 11.37
C ASN A 2 11.33 -5.17 9.88
N THR A 3 12.62 -5.34 9.59
CA THR A 3 13.14 -5.45 8.22
C THR A 3 12.53 -6.61 7.43
N ARG A 4 12.22 -7.72 8.09
CA ARG A 4 11.58 -8.86 7.42
C ARG A 4 10.15 -8.52 7.02
N LEU A 5 9.39 -7.85 7.89
CA LEU A 5 8.03 -7.41 7.58
C LEU A 5 8.02 -6.34 6.49
N PHE A 6 8.98 -5.41 6.50
CA PHE A 6 9.19 -4.44 5.42
C PHE A 6 9.24 -5.13 4.05
N TRP A 7 10.18 -6.06 3.87
CA TRP A 7 10.37 -6.73 2.57
C TRP A 7 9.18 -7.63 2.19
N LYS A 8 8.52 -8.27 3.17
CA LYS A 8 7.31 -9.05 2.92
C LYS A 8 6.14 -8.17 2.46
N ALA A 9 5.89 -7.06 3.15
CA ALA A 9 4.85 -6.10 2.78
C ALA A 9 5.10 -5.46 1.42
N LEU A 10 6.34 -5.02 1.18
CA LEU A 10 6.77 -4.46 -0.10
C LEU A 10 6.56 -5.47 -1.24
N GLY A 11 7.06 -6.69 -1.08
CA GLY A 11 6.99 -7.72 -2.11
C GLY A 11 5.56 -8.18 -2.41
N VAL A 12 4.74 -8.41 -1.38
CA VAL A 12 3.34 -8.82 -1.56
C VAL A 12 2.52 -7.72 -2.23
N GLN A 13 2.65 -6.47 -1.76
CA GLN A 13 1.90 -5.35 -2.33
C GLN A 13 2.31 -5.11 -3.79
N ALA A 14 3.62 -5.12 -4.08
CA ALA A 14 4.12 -4.97 -5.44
C ALA A 14 3.61 -6.09 -6.36
N ALA A 15 3.65 -7.34 -5.90
CA ALA A 15 3.17 -8.47 -6.68
C ALA A 15 1.67 -8.37 -6.97
N LEU A 16 0.85 -7.99 -5.99
CA LEU A 16 -0.59 -7.83 -6.16
C LEU A 16 -0.93 -6.69 -7.12
N VAL A 17 -0.28 -5.52 -6.98
CA VAL A 17 -0.49 -4.37 -7.87
C VAL A 17 -0.07 -4.71 -9.30
N LEU A 18 1.09 -5.35 -9.49
CA LEU A 18 1.55 -5.77 -10.81
C LEU A 18 0.61 -6.82 -11.45
N THR A 19 0.15 -7.78 -10.65
CA THR A 19 -0.79 -8.80 -11.13
C THR A 19 -2.11 -8.17 -11.56
N LEU A 20 -2.68 -7.28 -10.74
CA LEU A 20 -3.91 -6.58 -11.07
C LEU A 20 -3.74 -5.71 -12.31
N PHE A 21 -2.62 -4.99 -12.42
CA PHE A 21 -2.30 -4.19 -13.61
C PHE A 21 -2.23 -5.06 -14.87
N ALA A 22 -1.53 -6.21 -14.82
CA ALA A 22 -1.45 -7.14 -15.94
C ALA A 22 -2.82 -7.67 -16.36
N VAL A 23 -3.72 -7.94 -15.39
CA VAL A 23 -5.11 -8.34 -15.67
C VAL A 23 -5.87 -7.21 -16.35
N LEU A 24 -5.80 -5.99 -15.84
CA LEU A 24 -6.50 -4.83 -16.42
C LEU A 24 -6.03 -4.54 -17.85
N VAL A 25 -4.73 -4.65 -18.12
CA VAL A 25 -4.16 -4.47 -19.47
C VAL A 25 -4.56 -5.60 -20.42
N ALA A 26 -4.77 -6.81 -19.91
CA ALA A 26 -5.20 -7.95 -20.73
C ALA A 26 -6.70 -7.95 -21.04
N LEU A 27 -7.51 -7.17 -20.29
CA LEU A 27 -8.92 -6.99 -20.58
C LEU A 27 -9.10 -6.06 -21.79
N PRO A 28 -10.15 -6.25 -22.61
CA PRO A 28 -10.47 -5.36 -23.73
C PRO A 28 -11.11 -4.06 -23.20
N LEU A 29 -10.39 -3.32 -22.37
CA LEU A 29 -10.77 -2.00 -21.89
C LEU A 29 -10.28 -0.97 -22.92
N ASP A 30 -11.19 -0.14 -23.42
CA ASP A 30 -10.84 0.98 -24.29
C ASP A 30 -9.97 2.01 -23.53
N GLU A 31 -9.13 2.75 -24.26
CA GLU A 31 -8.28 3.79 -23.67
C GLU A 31 -9.10 4.83 -22.89
N ASP A 32 -10.30 5.16 -23.39
CA ASP A 32 -11.28 6.05 -22.76
C ASP A 32 -11.64 5.62 -21.31
N PHE A 33 -11.64 4.32 -21.01
CA PHE A 33 -11.92 3.83 -19.66
C PHE A 33 -10.91 4.36 -18.64
N PHE A 34 -9.63 4.40 -19.01
CA PHE A 34 -8.58 4.88 -18.11
C PHE A 34 -8.52 6.40 -18.05
N GLU A 35 -8.92 7.11 -19.11
CA GLU A 35 -9.07 8.56 -19.07
C GLU A 35 -10.23 9.00 -18.17
N ASP A 36 -11.38 8.33 -18.28
CA ASP A 36 -12.58 8.68 -17.51
C ASP A 36 -12.52 8.19 -16.05
N TYR A 37 -12.04 6.96 -15.84
CA TYR A 37 -12.10 6.30 -14.53
C TYR A 37 -10.74 6.11 -13.87
N GLY A 38 -9.62 6.39 -14.53
CA GLY A 38 -8.28 6.15 -13.99
C GLY A 38 -8.03 6.80 -12.62
N PHE A 39 -8.63 7.97 -12.39
CA PHE A 39 -8.52 8.69 -11.11
C PHE A 39 -9.18 7.95 -9.93
N VAL A 40 -10.17 7.08 -10.19
CA VAL A 40 -10.81 6.22 -9.17
C VAL A 40 -10.24 4.82 -9.21
N THR A 41 -10.06 4.25 -10.41
CA THR A 41 -9.57 2.90 -10.63
C THR A 41 -8.19 2.70 -9.99
N GLY A 42 -7.28 3.68 -10.11
CA GLY A 42 -5.96 3.63 -9.47
C GLY A 42 -6.04 3.52 -7.95
N PRO A 43 -6.65 4.49 -7.24
CA PRO A 43 -6.83 4.42 -5.78
C PRO A 43 -7.61 3.20 -5.32
N ALA A 44 -8.67 2.80 -6.03
CA ALA A 44 -9.46 1.62 -5.69
C ALA A 44 -8.64 0.33 -5.81
N ALA A 45 -7.89 0.17 -6.91
CA ALA A 45 -6.98 -0.94 -7.12
C ALA A 45 -5.91 -1.00 -6.03
N TRP A 46 -5.30 0.15 -5.71
CA TRP A 46 -4.30 0.26 -4.65
C TRP A 46 -4.83 -0.17 -3.29
N LEU A 47 -6.03 0.29 -2.91
CA LEU A 47 -6.67 -0.08 -1.64
C LEU A 47 -7.10 -1.55 -1.62
N ALA A 48 -7.60 -2.09 -2.73
CA ALA A 48 -7.96 -3.50 -2.86
C ALA A 48 -6.72 -4.40 -2.69
N CYS A 49 -5.61 -4.07 -3.36
CA CYS A 49 -4.33 -4.76 -3.16
C CYS A 49 -3.85 -4.65 -1.72
N SER A 50 -3.95 -3.46 -1.10
CA SER A 50 -3.56 -3.24 0.29
C SER A 50 -4.38 -4.10 1.26
N PHE A 51 -5.68 -4.20 1.05
CA PHE A 51 -6.55 -5.08 1.82
C PHE A 51 -6.16 -6.55 1.68
N LEU A 52 -5.88 -7.01 0.47
CA LEU A 52 -5.38 -8.38 0.24
C LEU A 52 -4.02 -8.61 0.90
N THR A 53 -3.10 -7.64 0.87
CA THR A 53 -1.84 -7.69 1.61
C THR A 53 -2.08 -7.84 3.11
N SER A 54 -3.07 -7.14 3.68
CA SER A 54 -3.44 -7.30 5.09
C SER A 54 -3.86 -8.74 5.42
N ARG A 55 -4.61 -9.38 4.52
CA ARG A 55 -5.03 -10.79 4.68
C ARG A 55 -3.86 -11.76 4.53
N LEU A 56 -2.99 -11.53 3.55
CA LEU A 56 -1.89 -12.44 3.25
C LEU A 56 -0.77 -12.40 4.31
N LEU A 57 -0.60 -11.25 4.96
CA LEU A 57 0.39 -11.06 6.03
C LEU A 57 -0.21 -11.11 7.44
N SER A 58 -1.51 -11.37 7.57
CA SER A 58 -2.24 -11.40 8.84
C SER A 58 -2.05 -10.12 9.68
N LEU A 59 -2.01 -8.96 9.01
CA LEU A 59 -1.88 -7.65 9.63
C LEU A 59 -3.26 -7.04 9.92
N PRO A 60 -3.43 -6.24 10.99
CA PRO A 60 -4.69 -5.56 11.27
C PRO A 60 -5.07 -4.61 10.14
N THR A 61 -6.30 -4.74 9.62
CA THR A 61 -6.79 -3.96 8.49
C THR A 61 -6.68 -2.45 8.70
N PRO A 62 -7.05 -1.85 9.86
CA PRO A 62 -6.92 -0.42 10.07
C PRO A 62 -5.48 0.10 9.89
N PHE A 63 -4.51 -0.68 10.36
CA PHE A 63 -3.09 -0.35 10.24
C PHE A 63 -2.61 -0.40 8.80
N VAL A 64 -3.04 -1.40 8.03
CA VAL A 64 -2.70 -1.51 6.60
C VAL A 64 -3.41 -0.44 5.77
N VAL A 65 -4.63 -0.03 6.12
CA VAL A 65 -5.32 1.10 5.47
C VAL A 65 -4.54 2.40 5.73
N PHE A 66 -4.06 2.64 6.95
CA PHE A 66 -3.17 3.76 7.22
C PHE A 66 -1.90 3.71 6.36
N ALA A 67 -1.23 2.55 6.30
CA ALA A 67 -0.06 2.36 5.45
C ALA A 67 -0.37 2.59 3.96
N ALA A 68 -1.55 2.17 3.50
CA ALA A 68 -2.02 2.36 2.13
C ALA A 68 -2.25 3.84 1.81
N VAL A 69 -2.85 4.60 2.73
CA VAL A 69 -3.04 6.04 2.57
C VAL A 69 -1.69 6.76 2.58
N ALA A 70 -0.81 6.45 3.54
CA ALA A 70 0.53 7.04 3.61
C ALA A 70 1.35 6.78 2.33
N GLY A 71 1.36 5.53 1.87
CA GLY A 71 1.99 5.14 0.61
C GLY A 71 1.36 5.85 -0.59
N GLY A 72 0.03 5.88 -0.67
CA GLY A 72 -0.70 6.54 -1.76
C GLY A 72 -0.41 8.04 -1.83
N VAL A 73 -0.39 8.73 -0.70
CA VAL A 73 -0.06 10.17 -0.62
C VAL A 73 1.38 10.42 -1.06
N ALA A 74 2.35 9.68 -0.50
CA ALA A 74 3.76 9.84 -0.88
C ALA A 74 3.99 9.55 -2.37
N GLY A 75 3.38 8.47 -2.87
CA GLY A 75 3.41 8.11 -4.27
C GLY A 75 2.78 9.17 -5.18
N GLY A 76 1.63 9.71 -4.80
CA GLY A 76 0.95 10.77 -5.54
C GLY A 76 1.77 12.06 -5.64
N ILE A 77 2.45 12.44 -4.55
CA ILE A 77 3.36 13.60 -4.54
C ILE A 77 4.53 13.36 -5.50
N VAL A 78 5.19 12.20 -5.41
CA VAL A 78 6.34 11.87 -6.27
C VAL A 78 5.91 11.70 -7.73
N PHE A 79 4.75 11.12 -7.97
CA PHE A 79 4.15 10.99 -9.30
C PHE A 79 4.02 12.35 -9.99
N ALA A 80 3.52 13.36 -9.28
CA ALA A 80 3.28 14.69 -9.83
C ALA A 80 4.57 15.40 -10.31
N VAL A 81 5.74 15.02 -9.80
CA VAL A 81 7.02 15.69 -10.11
C VAL A 81 8.05 14.82 -10.83
N ALA A 82 7.93 13.48 -10.72
CA ALA A 82 8.91 12.53 -11.22
C ALA A 82 8.31 11.39 -12.07
N GLY A 83 6.98 11.38 -12.28
CA GLY A 83 6.29 10.46 -13.16
C GLY A 83 5.88 9.12 -12.54
N HIS A 84 5.21 8.30 -13.34
CA HIS A 84 4.52 7.07 -12.90
C HIS A 84 5.41 6.09 -12.13
N TRP A 85 6.56 5.73 -12.69
CA TRP A 85 7.44 4.72 -12.07
C TRP A 85 8.07 5.20 -10.76
N ALA A 86 8.47 6.47 -10.68
CA ALA A 86 9.00 7.06 -9.46
C ALA A 86 7.93 7.14 -8.36
N GLY A 87 6.71 7.57 -8.72
CA GLY A 87 5.57 7.59 -7.81
C GLY A 87 5.21 6.20 -7.27
N MET A 88 5.19 5.19 -8.14
CA MET A 88 4.93 3.79 -7.75
C MET A 88 6.00 3.26 -6.78
N ALA A 89 7.28 3.52 -7.06
CA ALA A 89 8.37 3.13 -6.18
C ALA A 89 8.24 3.81 -4.80
N ALA A 90 7.97 5.10 -4.76
CA ALA A 90 7.76 5.84 -3.52
C ALA A 90 6.56 5.31 -2.72
N ALA A 91 5.43 5.01 -3.39
CA ALA A 91 4.24 4.46 -2.76
C ALA A 91 4.54 3.13 -2.06
N LEU A 92 5.21 2.22 -2.77
CA LEU A 92 5.57 0.90 -2.29
C LEU A 92 6.55 0.97 -1.11
N LEU A 93 7.57 1.83 -1.20
CA LEU A 93 8.56 2.01 -0.14
C LEU A 93 7.93 2.56 1.15
N VAL A 94 7.08 3.60 1.02
CA VAL A 94 6.39 4.19 2.17
C VAL A 94 5.38 3.21 2.76
N PHE A 95 4.61 2.50 1.93
CA PHE A 95 3.70 1.45 2.38
C PHE A 95 4.42 0.35 3.19
N GLY A 96 5.54 -0.15 2.65
CA GLY A 96 6.36 -1.17 3.31
C GLY A 96 6.96 -0.66 4.62
N ALA A 97 7.45 0.59 4.64
CA ALA A 97 7.98 1.24 5.82
C ALA A 97 6.91 1.38 6.91
N SER A 98 5.72 1.89 6.55
CA SER A 98 4.58 1.98 7.46
C SER A 98 4.19 0.61 8.01
N CYS A 99 4.12 -0.43 7.17
CA CYS A 99 3.81 -1.80 7.62
C CYS A 99 4.85 -2.33 8.63
N SER A 100 6.13 -2.00 8.44
CA SER A 100 7.24 -2.49 9.27
C SER A 100 7.31 -1.89 10.68
N GLY A 101 6.51 -0.85 10.95
CA GLY A 101 6.32 -0.26 12.27
C GLY A 101 5.37 -1.05 13.18
N TYR A 102 4.70 -2.08 12.67
CA TYR A 102 3.64 -2.79 13.39
C TYR A 102 4.09 -3.38 14.73
N ASP A 103 5.19 -4.14 14.75
CA ASP A 103 5.64 -4.81 15.99
C ASP A 103 5.96 -3.79 17.09
N ALA A 104 6.52 -2.63 16.74
CA ALA A 104 6.78 -1.56 17.69
C ALA A 104 5.48 -0.96 18.25
N ALA A 105 4.44 -0.81 17.42
CA ALA A 105 3.13 -0.34 17.89
C ALA A 105 2.44 -1.33 18.83
N VAL A 106 2.62 -2.64 18.61
CA VAL A 106 2.13 -3.70 19.51
C VAL A 106 2.87 -3.66 20.85
N ASP A 107 4.19 -3.51 20.82
CA ASP A 107 5.03 -3.44 22.04
C ASP A 107 4.71 -2.21 22.89
N GLU A 108 4.45 -1.04 22.26
CA GLU A 108 4.02 0.18 22.94
C GLU A 108 2.63 0.02 23.57
N ALA A 109 1.66 -0.55 22.84
CA ALA A 109 0.31 -0.77 23.34
C ALA A 109 0.24 -1.81 24.48
N GLY A 110 1.20 -2.74 24.54
CA GLY A 110 1.31 -3.75 25.59
C GLY A 110 2.04 -3.28 26.85
N SER A 111 2.67 -2.10 26.85
CA SER A 111 3.45 -1.61 28.00
C SER A 111 2.56 -1.11 29.15
N PRO A 112 2.88 -1.43 30.42
CA PRO A 112 2.05 -1.09 31.59
C PRO A 112 1.71 0.40 31.76
N SER A 113 2.52 1.30 31.20
CA SER A 113 2.31 2.76 31.27
C SER A 113 1.16 3.27 30.40
N ALA A 114 0.63 2.47 29.47
CA ALA A 114 -0.49 2.86 28.60
C ALA A 114 -1.88 2.60 29.23
N GLN A 115 -1.95 1.95 30.41
CA GLN A 115 -3.21 1.60 31.07
C GLN A 115 -3.61 2.54 32.21
N SER A 116 -2.88 3.64 32.43
CA SER A 116 -3.08 4.54 33.57
C SER A 116 -3.69 5.91 33.23
N GLU A 117 -4.36 6.04 32.09
CA GLU A 117 -5.18 7.23 31.74
C GLU A 117 -6.68 6.94 31.80
#